data_AF-A0A441D124-F1
#
_entry.id   AF-A0A441D124-F1
#
_cell.length_a   1.000
_cell.length_b   1.000
_cell.length_c   1.000
_cell.angle_alpha   90.00
_cell.angle_beta   90.00
_cell.angle_gamma   90.00
#
_symmetry.space_group_name_H-M   'P 1'
#
loop_
_entity.id
_entity.type
_entity.pdbx_description
1 polymer ?
#
loop_
_entity_poly.entity_id
_entity_poly.type
_entity_poly.pdbx_seq_one_letter_code
_entity_poly.pdbx_strand_id
1 'polypeptide(L)'
;MGNRRRNRRRSSGQSRLFLDSVPRAREVHGRVRSGRINGLSIGFRAGETKARSGSRGRDIYSLHVAEISIVANPSHPDARILTVKSVDGTAHPKGNEMPNELPAPAPEIAELEKKVAAVANDVATVVKLTERFDKLEAKLNRPAAANSNVPAADNDNAALETKAFQSYLRFGRDAMPEEERKSLTVAPDTSGGYLAPSDVQTEILKNIVAISPMRQAARVSGTSAGEVILPKRVGRPTGQWVGETEDRPATGSTYGQVEIPVHEMACYVDVSLKLLEDAAVNVEAEVAFDVGQEFGRMEGAVFISGNGTKKPLGFLNSADVGYVPSGNAATLGTSPSDLLITAFYAMPVFYRNTGSWMMNGNTVASIRKLKDGQGNYLWQPAYAAGQPETILGRPVIEAPDMPDIGAGLEPIAFGDFSMAYRIFDRVGMSIFADPYTVRASGLIRFHARRRVGGNIVLAEAIRKIRCAAS
;
A
#
# COMPACT_ATOMS: atom_id res chain seq x y z
N MET A 1 20.41 -21.40 -29.00
CA MET A 1 20.86 -22.66 -29.64
C MET A 1 20.82 -23.81 -28.64
N GLY A 2 19.98 -24.82 -28.89
CA GLY A 2 20.18 -26.19 -28.40
C GLY A 2 19.90 -26.50 -26.92
N ASN A 3 18.63 -26.52 -26.54
CA ASN A 3 18.17 -27.10 -25.27
C ASN A 3 18.42 -28.64 -25.30
N ARG A 4 19.62 -29.10 -24.92
CA ARG A 4 19.96 -30.53 -24.83
C ARG A 4 19.28 -31.15 -23.61
N ARG A 5 17.98 -31.39 -23.70
CA ARG A 5 17.30 -32.36 -22.84
C ARG A 5 17.98 -33.72 -23.05
N ARG A 6 18.82 -34.13 -22.09
CA ARG A 6 19.39 -35.48 -22.03
C ARG A 6 18.21 -36.46 -21.91
N ASN A 7 17.78 -37.01 -23.03
CA ASN A 7 16.79 -38.07 -23.07
C ASN A 7 17.41 -39.31 -22.39
N ARG A 8 17.19 -39.46 -21.08
CA ARG A 8 17.52 -40.68 -20.34
C ARG A 8 16.54 -41.76 -20.80
N ARG A 9 16.86 -42.47 -21.88
CA ARG A 9 16.11 -43.66 -22.31
C ARG A 9 16.18 -44.70 -21.18
N ARG A 10 15.06 -44.98 -20.53
CA ARG A 10 14.94 -45.99 -19.47
C ARG A 10 14.80 -47.36 -20.14
N SER A 11 15.61 -48.34 -19.77
CA SER A 11 15.43 -49.74 -20.17
C SER A 11 14.41 -50.41 -19.24
N SER A 12 13.52 -51.24 -19.80
CA SER A 12 12.54 -52.03 -19.05
C SER A 12 12.72 -53.52 -19.33
N GLY A 13 12.70 -54.34 -18.30
CA GLY A 13 12.71 -55.81 -18.39
C GLY A 13 11.71 -56.42 -17.41
N GLN A 14 11.18 -57.59 -17.73
CA GLN A 14 10.26 -58.34 -16.87
C GLN A 14 10.93 -59.64 -16.40
N SER A 15 10.84 -59.94 -15.12
CA SER A 15 11.24 -61.22 -14.53
C SER A 15 10.17 -61.68 -13.53
N ARG A 16 10.09 -63.00 -13.27
CA ARG A 16 9.11 -63.60 -12.35
C ARG A 16 9.83 -64.24 -11.17
N LEU A 17 9.27 -64.06 -9.97
CA LEU A 17 9.74 -64.70 -8.75
C LEU A 17 8.77 -65.84 -8.39
N PHE A 18 9.27 -67.08 -8.33
CA PHE A 18 8.44 -68.25 -8.05
C PHE A 18 8.21 -68.40 -6.54
N LEU A 19 7.09 -67.88 -6.04
CA LEU A 19 6.77 -67.82 -4.62
C LEU A 19 6.33 -69.18 -4.03
N ASP A 20 5.75 -70.05 -4.86
CA ASP A 20 5.16 -71.30 -4.40
C ASP A 20 6.20 -72.41 -4.25
N SER A 21 7.21 -72.45 -5.13
CA SER A 21 8.21 -73.52 -5.19
C SER A 21 9.50 -73.25 -4.39
N VAL A 22 9.77 -72.00 -4.00
CA VAL A 22 11.02 -71.64 -3.30
C VAL A 22 10.71 -70.88 -1.99
N PRO A 23 10.90 -71.51 -0.80
CA PRO A 23 10.58 -70.88 0.49
C PRO A 23 11.31 -69.55 0.72
N ARG A 24 12.57 -69.44 0.29
CA ARG A 24 13.37 -68.22 0.40
C ARG A 24 12.83 -67.06 -0.45
N ALA A 25 12.14 -67.36 -1.55
CA ALA A 25 11.51 -66.34 -2.40
C ALA A 25 10.32 -65.65 -1.68
N ARG A 26 9.56 -66.39 -0.88
CA ARG A 26 8.47 -65.85 -0.04
C ARG A 26 8.98 -64.91 1.04
N GLU A 27 10.08 -65.28 1.70
CA GLU A 27 10.70 -64.44 2.72
C GLU A 27 11.23 -63.12 2.12
N VAL A 28 11.92 -63.19 0.98
CA VAL A 28 12.43 -62.01 0.28
C VAL A 28 11.28 -61.13 -0.21
N HIS A 29 10.21 -61.70 -0.76
CA HIS A 29 9.02 -60.96 -1.16
C HIS A 29 8.37 -60.21 0.02
N GLY A 30 8.26 -60.84 1.19
CA GLY A 30 7.78 -60.19 2.41
C GLY A 30 8.65 -59.00 2.83
N ARG A 31 9.98 -59.15 2.79
CA ARG A 31 10.92 -58.06 3.11
C ARG A 31 10.81 -56.89 2.13
N VAL A 32 10.61 -57.16 0.85
CA VAL A 32 10.43 -56.12 -0.17
C VAL A 32 9.09 -55.42 -0.01
N ARG A 33 8.00 -56.14 0.28
CA ARG A 33 6.68 -55.54 0.56
C ARG A 33 6.69 -54.63 1.79
N SER A 34 7.46 -54.99 2.81
CA SER A 34 7.66 -54.15 4.00
C SER A 34 8.59 -52.95 3.77
N GLY A 35 9.19 -52.80 2.58
CA GLY A 35 10.14 -51.74 2.25
C GLY A 35 11.54 -51.89 2.87
N ARG A 36 11.78 -52.96 3.64
CA ARG A 36 13.05 -53.21 4.35
C ARG A 36 14.21 -53.58 3.41
N ILE A 37 13.88 -54.10 2.22
CA ILE A 37 14.83 -54.33 1.12
C ILE A 37 14.21 -53.77 -0.15
N ASN A 38 14.90 -52.84 -0.83
CA ASN A 38 14.37 -52.20 -2.03
C ASN A 38 15.42 -51.98 -3.14
N GLY A 39 16.60 -52.59 -3.04
CA GLY A 39 17.65 -52.46 -4.05
C GLY A 39 17.60 -53.56 -5.12
N LEU A 40 18.09 -53.24 -6.31
CA LEU A 40 18.27 -54.18 -7.42
C LEU A 40 19.74 -54.26 -7.83
N SER A 41 20.23 -55.49 -7.97
CA SER A 41 21.48 -55.81 -8.66
C SER A 41 21.14 -56.32 -10.05
N ILE A 42 21.70 -55.69 -11.08
CA ILE A 42 21.41 -56.00 -12.48
C ILE A 42 22.71 -56.50 -13.12
N GLY A 43 22.74 -57.79 -13.43
CA GLY A 43 23.82 -58.40 -14.20
C GLY A 43 23.52 -58.23 -15.69
N PHE A 44 24.42 -57.60 -16.44
CA PHE A 44 24.24 -57.40 -17.88
C PHE A 44 25.57 -57.50 -18.64
N ARG A 45 25.49 -57.83 -19.92
CA ARG A 45 26.61 -57.69 -20.87
C ARG A 45 26.37 -56.43 -21.70
N ALA A 46 27.31 -55.50 -21.65
CA ALA A 46 27.23 -54.27 -22.45
C ALA A 46 27.52 -54.60 -23.91
N GLY A 47 26.70 -54.06 -24.82
CA GLY A 47 26.92 -54.08 -26.26
C GLY A 47 27.70 -52.84 -26.68
N GLU A 48 27.03 -51.92 -27.38
CA GLU A 48 27.64 -50.69 -27.86
C GLU A 48 27.89 -49.71 -26.71
N THR A 49 29.15 -49.28 -26.54
CA THR A 49 29.56 -48.35 -25.48
C THR A 49 30.47 -47.25 -26.02
N LYS A 50 30.41 -46.06 -25.41
CA LYS A 50 31.32 -44.93 -25.73
C LYS A 50 31.94 -44.37 -24.45
N ALA A 51 33.24 -44.13 -24.48
CA ALA A 51 33.92 -43.44 -23.37
C ALA A 51 33.45 -41.99 -23.25
N ARG A 52 33.18 -41.55 -22.02
CA ARG A 52 32.73 -40.19 -21.76
C ARG A 52 33.96 -39.27 -21.72
N SER A 53 34.01 -38.26 -22.59
CA SER A 53 35.10 -37.29 -22.60
C SER A 53 35.11 -36.47 -21.30
N GLY A 54 36.26 -36.37 -20.64
CA GLY A 54 36.47 -35.53 -19.44
C GLY A 54 35.99 -36.09 -18.10
N SER A 55 35.56 -37.37 -18.02
CA SER A 55 35.24 -38.01 -16.74
C SER A 55 35.49 -39.52 -16.78
N ARG A 56 35.80 -40.15 -15.62
CA ARG A 56 35.87 -41.62 -15.53
C ARG A 56 34.47 -42.22 -15.72
N GLY A 57 34.19 -42.79 -16.90
CA GLY A 57 32.92 -43.48 -17.18
C GLY A 57 32.69 -43.80 -18.66
N ARG A 58 31.76 -44.71 -18.92
CA ARG A 58 31.27 -45.06 -20.27
C ARG A 58 29.76 -44.89 -20.34
N ASP A 59 29.27 -44.40 -21.46
CA ASP A 59 27.85 -44.42 -21.82
C ASP A 59 27.57 -45.73 -22.57
N ILE A 60 26.57 -46.48 -22.13
CA ILE A 60 26.16 -47.76 -22.71
C ILE A 60 24.88 -47.51 -23.52
N TYR A 61 24.92 -47.78 -24.82
CA TYR A 61 23.80 -47.53 -25.75
C TYR A 61 22.97 -48.78 -26.01
N SER A 62 23.58 -49.97 -25.91
CA SER A 62 22.87 -51.24 -25.92
C SER A 62 23.43 -52.19 -24.86
N LEU A 63 22.56 -52.98 -24.24
CA LEU A 63 22.93 -54.00 -23.26
C LEU A 63 21.98 -55.18 -23.34
N HIS A 64 22.50 -56.35 -23.00
CA HIS A 64 21.72 -57.56 -22.78
C HIS A 64 21.67 -57.86 -21.28
N VAL A 65 20.48 -57.80 -20.68
CA VAL A 65 20.28 -58.15 -19.27
C VAL A 65 20.38 -59.66 -19.12
N ALA A 66 21.28 -60.12 -18.26
CA ALA A 66 21.46 -61.54 -17.97
C ALA A 66 20.62 -61.96 -16.76
N GLU A 67 20.63 -61.14 -15.69
CA GLU A 67 19.89 -61.43 -14.47
C GLU A 67 19.53 -60.15 -13.70
N ILE A 68 18.49 -60.24 -12.88
CA ILE A 68 18.09 -59.20 -11.94
C ILE A 68 17.84 -59.87 -10.58
N SER A 69 18.58 -59.43 -9.57
CA SER A 69 18.53 -59.95 -8.22
C SER A 69 18.18 -58.85 -7.22
N ILE A 70 17.42 -59.19 -6.18
CA ILE A 70 17.01 -58.25 -5.13
C ILE A 70 18.11 -58.18 -4.07
N VAL A 71 18.59 -56.96 -3.78
CA VAL A 71 19.70 -56.72 -2.85
C VAL A 71 19.35 -55.61 -1.86
N ALA A 72 19.96 -55.64 -0.68
CA ALA A 72 19.78 -54.57 0.31
C ALA A 72 20.46 -53.27 -0.14
N ASN A 73 21.66 -53.35 -0.72
CA ASN A 73 22.42 -52.19 -1.18
C ASN A 73 22.84 -52.35 -2.66
N PRO A 74 22.21 -51.64 -3.60
CA PRO A 74 22.55 -51.73 -5.01
C PRO A 74 23.79 -50.90 -5.33
N SER A 75 24.61 -51.38 -6.26
CA SER A 75 25.81 -50.66 -6.72
C SER A 75 25.49 -49.33 -7.43
N HIS A 76 24.29 -49.20 -7.99
CA HIS A 76 23.79 -47.94 -8.52
C HIS A 76 22.65 -47.42 -7.64
N PRO A 77 22.73 -46.18 -7.11
CA PRO A 77 21.77 -45.68 -6.12
C PRO A 77 20.33 -45.62 -6.64
N ASP A 78 20.14 -45.38 -7.94
CA ASP A 78 18.83 -45.32 -8.59
C ASP A 78 18.22 -46.70 -8.94
N ALA A 79 18.97 -47.79 -8.78
CA ALA A 79 18.45 -49.14 -9.06
C ALA A 79 17.61 -49.62 -7.87
N ARG A 80 16.40 -49.05 -7.75
CA ARG A 80 15.46 -49.30 -6.64
C ARG A 80 14.14 -49.88 -7.12
N ILE A 81 13.54 -50.71 -6.28
CA ILE A 81 12.17 -51.18 -6.42
C ILE A 81 11.25 -50.06 -5.95
N LEU A 82 10.54 -49.43 -6.89
CA LEU A 82 9.65 -48.31 -6.59
C LEU A 82 8.24 -48.76 -6.20
N THR A 83 7.77 -49.87 -6.78
CA THR A 83 6.43 -50.40 -6.54
C THR A 83 6.44 -51.93 -6.61
N VAL A 84 5.75 -52.60 -5.68
CA VAL A 84 5.50 -54.05 -5.70
C VAL A 84 4.02 -54.27 -6.00
N LYS A 85 3.70 -55.01 -7.06
CA LYS A 85 2.31 -55.33 -7.44
C LYS A 85 2.02 -56.80 -7.10
N SER A 86 0.93 -57.09 -6.39
CA SER A 86 0.40 -58.45 -6.28
C SER A 86 -0.54 -58.71 -7.45
N VAL A 87 -0.39 -59.85 -8.13
CA VAL A 87 -1.34 -60.29 -9.16
C VAL A 87 -2.14 -61.44 -8.55
N ASP A 88 -3.44 -61.26 -8.40
CA ASP A 88 -4.35 -62.32 -7.93
C ASP A 88 -4.36 -63.48 -8.93
N GLY A 89 -4.32 -64.70 -8.40
CA GLY A 89 -3.99 -65.91 -9.14
C GLY A 89 -4.93 -66.21 -10.30
N THR A 90 -4.36 -66.37 -11.49
CA THR A 90 -4.63 -67.41 -12.50
C THR A 90 -3.80 -67.10 -13.75
N ALA A 91 -2.60 -67.68 -13.85
CA ALA A 91 -1.79 -67.55 -15.06
C ALA A 91 -1.83 -68.87 -15.84
N HIS A 92 -2.67 -68.93 -16.87
CA HIS A 92 -2.49 -69.88 -17.97
C HIS A 92 -1.20 -69.53 -18.74
N PRO A 93 -0.42 -70.52 -19.20
CA PRO A 93 0.80 -70.27 -19.95
C PRO A 93 0.44 -69.78 -21.35
N LYS A 94 0.66 -68.50 -21.62
CA LYS A 94 0.70 -67.96 -22.99
C LYS A 94 2.09 -67.37 -23.25
N GLY A 95 2.58 -67.72 -24.43
CA GLY A 95 3.98 -67.64 -24.84
C GLY A 95 4.55 -66.24 -25.01
N ASN A 96 5.80 -66.25 -25.46
CA ASN A 96 6.69 -65.11 -25.69
C ASN A 96 6.13 -64.12 -26.73
N GLU A 97 5.26 -63.19 -26.32
CA GLU A 97 4.95 -62.00 -27.12
C GLU A 97 4.86 -60.75 -26.24
N MET A 98 5.58 -59.71 -26.66
CA MET A 98 5.67 -58.41 -26.02
C MET A 98 4.86 -57.39 -26.83
N PRO A 99 3.77 -56.81 -26.29
CA PRO A 99 3.19 -55.59 -26.84
C PRO A 99 3.83 -54.34 -26.23
N ASN A 100 4.29 -53.45 -27.11
CA ASN A 100 4.67 -52.08 -26.81
C ASN A 100 3.42 -51.22 -26.55
N GLU A 101 3.59 -50.19 -25.71
CA GLU A 101 2.68 -49.07 -25.42
C GLU A 101 1.49 -49.33 -24.48
N LEU A 102 1.48 -48.61 -23.36
CA LEU A 102 0.34 -48.42 -22.45
C LEU A 102 0.03 -46.90 -22.37
N PRO A 103 -1.26 -46.50 -22.36
CA PRO A 103 -1.68 -45.10 -22.37
C PRO A 103 -1.55 -44.43 -20.98
N ALA A 104 -1.51 -43.11 -20.98
CA ALA A 104 -1.23 -42.26 -19.81
C ALA A 104 -2.29 -42.36 -18.67
N PRO A 105 -1.90 -42.32 -17.38
CA PRO A 105 -2.84 -42.16 -16.27
C PRO A 105 -3.04 -40.66 -15.95
N ALA A 106 -4.26 -40.16 -16.17
CA ALA A 106 -4.71 -38.80 -15.86
C ALA A 106 -5.65 -38.82 -14.63
N PRO A 107 -5.10 -38.90 -13.40
CA PRO A 107 -5.44 -37.86 -12.43
C PRO A 107 -4.33 -37.47 -11.42
N GLU A 108 -3.24 -38.24 -11.28
CA GLU A 108 -2.19 -37.97 -10.27
C GLU A 108 -1.24 -36.81 -10.65
N ILE A 109 -1.08 -36.52 -11.94
CA ILE A 109 -0.15 -35.49 -12.42
C ILE A 109 -0.64 -34.07 -12.04
N ALA A 110 -1.95 -33.83 -12.05
CA ALA A 110 -2.50 -32.51 -11.71
C ALA A 110 -2.34 -32.16 -10.21
N GLU A 111 -2.38 -33.15 -9.33
CA GLU A 111 -2.15 -32.93 -7.90
C GLU A 111 -0.65 -32.76 -7.58
N LEU A 112 0.20 -33.49 -8.30
CA LEU A 112 1.66 -33.31 -8.25
C LEU A 112 2.09 -31.94 -8.77
N GLU A 113 1.49 -31.43 -9.85
CA GLU A 113 1.77 -30.09 -10.36
C GLU A 113 1.40 -28.99 -9.36
N LYS A 114 0.28 -29.13 -8.63
CA LYS A 114 -0.08 -28.19 -7.55
C LYS A 114 0.93 -28.22 -6.40
N LYS A 115 1.40 -29.40 -5.98
CA LYS A 115 2.41 -29.53 -4.92
C LYS A 115 3.78 -28.98 -5.36
N VAL A 116 4.16 -29.18 -6.62
CA VAL A 116 5.41 -28.63 -7.19
C VAL A 116 5.34 -27.10 -7.28
N ALA A 117 4.19 -26.52 -7.63
CA ALA A 117 3.99 -25.07 -7.64
C ALA A 117 4.06 -24.45 -6.23
N ALA A 118 3.51 -25.12 -5.21
CA ALA A 118 3.62 -24.69 -3.82
C ALA A 118 5.07 -24.71 -3.33
N VAL A 119 5.80 -25.80 -3.59
CA VAL A 119 7.23 -25.91 -3.23
C VAL A 119 8.09 -24.88 -3.97
N ALA A 120 7.76 -24.54 -5.22
CA ALA A 120 8.47 -23.49 -5.96
C ALA A 120 8.32 -22.10 -5.31
N ASN A 121 7.14 -21.80 -4.75
CA ASN A 121 6.91 -20.55 -4.02
C ASN A 121 7.70 -20.52 -2.70
N ASP A 122 7.73 -21.63 -1.96
CA ASP A 122 8.50 -21.74 -0.72
C ASP A 122 10.01 -21.58 -1.01
N VAL A 123 10.52 -22.21 -2.06
CA VAL A 123 11.92 -22.03 -2.49
C VAL A 123 12.21 -20.57 -2.87
N ALA A 124 11.30 -19.88 -3.54
CA ALA A 124 11.46 -18.46 -3.86
C ALA A 124 11.48 -17.56 -2.61
N THR A 125 10.72 -17.91 -1.56
CA THR A 125 10.78 -17.19 -0.28
C THR A 125 12.09 -17.44 0.47
N VAL A 126 12.58 -18.68 0.47
CA VAL A 126 13.86 -19.05 1.10
C VAL A 126 15.02 -18.34 0.40
N VAL A 127 15.02 -18.26 -0.94
CA VAL A 127 16.04 -17.51 -1.69
C VAL A 127 16.07 -16.03 -1.30
N LYS A 128 14.90 -15.39 -1.16
CA LYS A 128 14.79 -14.00 -0.70
C LYS A 128 15.26 -13.82 0.75
N LEU A 129 15.08 -14.82 1.60
CA LEU A 129 15.58 -14.82 2.98
C LEU A 129 17.10 -14.94 3.02
N THR A 130 17.70 -15.84 2.23
CA THR A 130 19.17 -15.93 2.10
C THR A 130 19.78 -14.64 1.58
N GLU A 131 19.19 -14.00 0.55
CA GLU A 131 19.66 -12.69 0.06
C GLU A 131 19.56 -11.58 1.12
N ARG A 132 18.57 -11.65 2.03
CA ARG A 132 18.47 -10.72 3.17
C ARG A 132 19.52 -11.00 4.23
N PHE A 133 19.80 -12.27 4.51
CA PHE A 133 20.86 -12.68 5.44
C PHE A 133 22.25 -12.28 4.91
N ASP A 134 22.54 -12.51 3.63
CA ASP A 134 23.81 -12.10 3.00
C ASP A 134 23.99 -10.58 3.06
N LYS A 135 22.92 -9.80 2.86
CA LYS A 135 22.95 -8.33 2.99
C LYS A 135 23.16 -7.89 4.44
N LEU A 136 22.56 -8.57 5.42
CA LEU A 136 22.75 -8.26 6.85
C LEU A 136 24.16 -8.60 7.32
N GLU A 137 24.70 -9.72 6.86
CA GLU A 137 26.07 -10.15 7.19
C GLU A 137 27.12 -9.24 6.54
N ALA A 138 26.87 -8.79 5.29
CA ALA A 138 27.68 -7.77 4.63
C ALA A 138 27.60 -6.39 5.33
N LYS A 139 26.44 -6.05 5.92
CA LYS A 139 26.29 -4.83 6.74
C LYS A 139 27.03 -4.93 8.07
N LEU A 140 26.99 -6.09 8.73
CA LEU A 140 27.62 -6.31 10.03
C LEU A 140 29.15 -6.37 9.93
N ASN A 141 29.69 -6.88 8.82
CA ASN A 141 31.13 -7.04 8.59
C ASN A 141 31.82 -5.82 7.96
N ARG A 142 31.12 -4.70 7.75
CA ARG A 142 31.76 -3.50 7.18
C ARG A 142 32.42 -2.69 8.31
N PRO A 143 33.76 -2.56 8.36
CA PRO A 143 34.42 -1.68 9.31
C PRO A 143 34.02 -0.22 9.02
N ALA A 144 33.68 0.52 10.08
CA ALA A 144 33.24 1.91 10.02
C ALA A 144 34.35 2.81 9.44
N ALA A 145 34.33 3.01 8.13
CA ALA A 145 35.12 4.02 7.45
C ALA A 145 34.28 5.29 7.32
N ALA A 146 34.71 6.32 8.06
CA ALA A 146 34.24 7.69 7.94
C ALA A 146 34.38 8.21 6.50
N ASN A 147 33.41 9.03 6.10
CA ASN A 147 33.31 9.81 4.86
C ASN A 147 32.69 9.10 3.65
N SER A 148 31.44 9.49 3.33
CA SER A 148 30.90 9.34 1.99
C SER A 148 30.07 10.56 1.59
N ASN A 149 30.71 11.50 0.91
CA ASN A 149 30.06 12.54 0.09
C ASN A 149 29.63 11.91 -1.25
N VAL A 150 28.63 11.01 -1.24
CA VAL A 150 28.03 10.45 -2.46
C VAL A 150 26.50 10.62 -2.41
N PRO A 151 25.86 11.27 -3.40
CA PRO A 151 24.43 11.63 -3.34
C PRO A 151 23.44 10.48 -3.61
N ALA A 152 23.88 9.22 -3.69
CA ALA A 152 23.07 8.12 -4.22
C ALA A 152 23.38 6.73 -3.64
N ALA A 153 23.98 6.66 -2.44
CA ALA A 153 23.99 5.43 -1.66
C ALA A 153 22.95 5.55 -0.55
N ASP A 154 22.30 4.43 -0.17
CA ASP A 154 21.61 4.29 1.12
C ASP A 154 22.63 4.65 2.22
N ASN A 155 22.73 5.93 2.52
CA ASN A 155 23.61 6.43 3.54
C ASN A 155 22.92 6.13 4.86
N ASP A 156 23.62 5.48 5.79
CA ASP A 156 23.22 5.35 7.21
C ASP A 156 23.12 6.74 7.91
N ASN A 157 23.15 7.85 7.15
CA ASN A 157 22.88 9.21 7.58
C ASN A 157 21.48 9.37 8.15
N ALA A 158 20.46 8.60 7.74
CA ALA A 158 19.11 8.75 8.31
C ALA A 158 19.07 8.49 9.83
N ALA A 159 19.82 7.49 10.31
CA ALA A 159 19.95 7.20 11.73
C ALA A 159 20.78 8.29 12.45
N LEU A 160 21.83 8.80 11.80
CA LEU A 160 22.66 9.88 12.31
C LEU A 160 21.89 11.20 12.39
N GLU A 161 21.07 11.52 11.39
CA GLU A 161 20.20 12.70 11.31
C GLU A 161 19.07 12.63 12.34
N THR A 162 18.48 11.44 12.57
CA THR A 162 17.47 11.25 13.62
C THR A 162 18.08 11.40 15.01
N LYS A 163 19.27 10.86 15.23
CA LYS A 163 20.01 11.04 16.49
C LYS A 163 20.44 12.49 16.70
N ALA A 164 20.94 13.15 15.66
CA ALA A 164 21.31 14.56 15.71
C ALA A 164 20.08 15.47 15.91
N PHE A 165 18.93 15.13 15.33
CA PHE A 165 17.68 15.83 15.58
C PHE A 165 17.20 15.65 17.03
N GLN A 166 17.31 14.44 17.60
CA GLN A 166 17.04 14.20 19.02
C GLN A 166 18.00 14.98 19.93
N SER A 167 19.31 14.96 19.63
CA SER A 167 20.31 15.76 20.34
C SER A 167 20.04 17.27 20.23
N TYR A 168 19.55 17.72 19.07
CA TYR A 168 19.16 19.11 18.85
C TYR A 168 17.95 19.51 19.70
N LEU A 169 16.93 18.65 19.77
CA LEU A 169 15.76 18.88 20.60
C LEU A 169 16.11 18.89 22.11
N ARG A 170 17.12 18.12 22.52
CA ARG A 170 17.56 18.02 23.93
C ARG A 170 18.46 19.16 24.39
N PHE A 171 19.49 19.45 23.61
CA PHE A 171 20.60 20.29 24.06
C PHE A 171 20.63 21.66 23.36
N GLY A 172 19.78 21.87 22.35
CA GLY A 172 19.87 23.04 21.49
C GLY A 172 21.14 23.04 20.63
N ARG A 173 21.34 24.10 19.85
CA ARG A 173 22.45 24.18 18.86
C ARG A 173 23.84 24.09 19.49
N ASP A 174 24.02 24.68 20.67
CA ASP A 174 25.35 25.02 21.20
C ASP A 174 25.95 23.92 22.09
N ALA A 175 25.17 22.89 22.47
CA ALA A 175 25.62 21.77 23.30
C ALA A 175 25.65 20.42 22.55
N MET A 176 25.59 20.44 21.21
CA MET A 176 25.72 19.24 20.37
C MET A 176 27.18 18.91 20.00
N PRO A 177 27.56 17.62 19.93
CA PRO A 177 28.84 17.19 19.36
C PRO A 177 29.01 17.70 17.91
N GLU A 178 30.21 18.15 17.53
CA GLU A 178 30.44 18.76 16.21
C GLU A 178 30.08 17.86 15.01
N GLU A 179 30.18 16.55 15.20
CA GLU A 179 29.84 15.54 14.18
C GLU A 179 28.32 15.47 13.93
N GLU A 180 27.51 15.52 15.00
CA GLU A 180 26.05 15.52 14.91
C GLU A 180 25.54 16.87 14.37
N ARG A 181 26.17 17.98 14.77
CA ARG A 181 25.87 19.32 14.24
C ARG A 181 26.08 19.45 12.74
N LYS A 182 27.08 18.77 12.16
CA LYS A 182 27.37 18.78 10.72
C LYS A 182 26.43 17.88 9.91
N SER A 183 25.83 16.87 10.55
CA SER A 183 24.88 15.96 9.89
C SER A 183 23.50 16.57 9.68
N LEU A 184 23.12 17.55 10.48
CA LEU A 184 21.88 18.31 10.30
C LEU A 184 21.96 19.15 9.02
N THR A 185 21.13 18.83 8.03
CA THR A 185 21.12 19.56 6.75
C THR A 185 20.64 21.00 6.97
N VAL A 186 21.58 21.94 6.93
CA VAL A 186 21.28 23.38 6.89
C VAL A 186 20.75 23.69 5.49
N ALA A 187 19.46 23.99 5.36
CA ALA A 187 18.99 24.70 4.17
C ALA A 187 19.72 26.07 4.14
N PRO A 188 20.20 26.55 2.97
CA PRO A 188 21.09 27.71 2.88
C PRO A 188 20.37 29.05 3.07
N ASP A 189 19.42 29.14 4.00
CA ASP A 189 18.90 30.41 4.51
C ASP A 189 19.34 30.59 5.96
N THR A 190 20.09 31.66 6.20
CA THR A 190 20.83 32.01 7.41
C THR A 190 19.93 32.44 8.59
N SER A 191 18.68 31.98 8.65
CA SER A 191 17.76 32.26 9.75
C SER A 191 16.62 31.22 9.83
N GLY A 192 16.71 30.33 10.81
CA GLY A 192 15.52 29.74 11.42
C GLY A 192 15.25 28.26 11.13
N GLY A 193 15.45 27.44 12.16
CA GLY A 193 14.83 26.12 12.31
C GLY A 193 15.55 24.98 11.59
N TYR A 194 15.87 23.92 12.33
CA TYR A 194 16.27 22.65 11.71
C TYR A 194 15.01 21.93 11.25
N LEU A 195 15.04 21.43 10.01
CA LEU A 195 13.98 20.57 9.47
C LEU A 195 14.10 19.19 10.11
N ALA A 196 12.99 18.61 10.54
CA ALA A 196 12.99 17.23 11.01
C ALA A 196 13.50 16.28 9.91
N PRO A 197 14.15 15.15 10.21
CA PRO A 197 14.56 14.18 9.20
C PRO A 197 13.38 13.70 8.34
N SER A 198 13.63 13.36 7.08
CA SER A 198 12.58 13.02 6.10
C SER A 198 11.66 11.87 6.54
N ASP A 199 12.19 10.91 7.30
CA ASP A 199 11.42 9.75 7.78
C ASP A 199 10.41 10.15 8.85
N VAL A 200 10.84 10.98 9.81
CA VAL A 200 9.98 11.56 10.86
C VAL A 200 8.91 12.47 10.24
N GLN A 201 9.30 13.30 9.27
CA GLN A 201 8.34 14.10 8.51
C GLN A 201 7.30 13.23 7.79
N THR A 202 7.71 12.12 7.18
CA THR A 202 6.81 11.23 6.44
C THR A 202 5.81 10.54 7.36
N GLU A 203 6.24 10.12 8.56
CA GLU A 203 5.34 9.53 9.56
C GLU A 203 4.31 10.54 10.08
N ILE A 204 4.77 11.76 10.42
CA ILE A 204 3.86 12.79 10.90
C ILE A 204 2.92 13.26 9.79
N LEU A 205 3.39 13.39 8.55
CA LEU A 205 2.52 13.71 7.41
C LEU A 205 1.47 12.62 7.18
N LYS A 206 1.81 11.33 7.35
CA LYS A 206 0.82 10.24 7.28
C LYS A 206 -0.25 10.39 8.38
N ASN A 207 0.14 10.74 9.59
CA ASN A 207 -0.81 10.95 10.70
C ASN A 207 -1.70 12.18 10.44
N ILE A 208 -1.13 13.29 9.97
CA ILE A 208 -1.88 14.50 9.58
C ILE A 208 -2.90 14.19 8.46
N VAL A 209 -2.49 13.43 7.44
CA VAL A 209 -3.38 13.05 6.32
C VAL A 209 -4.46 12.06 6.77
N ALA A 210 -4.17 11.17 7.71
CA ALA A 210 -5.17 10.27 8.30
C ALA A 210 -6.23 11.05 9.11
N ILE A 211 -5.82 12.13 9.78
CA ILE A 211 -6.69 12.96 10.64
C ILE A 211 -7.50 13.98 9.84
N SER A 212 -7.05 14.38 8.65
CA SER A 212 -7.72 15.37 7.81
C SER A 212 -8.36 14.73 6.56
N PRO A 213 -9.65 14.33 6.60
CA PRO A 213 -10.37 13.76 5.47
C PRO A 213 -10.37 14.65 4.22
N MET A 214 -10.35 15.98 4.41
CA MET A 214 -10.32 16.93 3.31
C MET A 214 -9.00 16.87 2.52
N ARG A 215 -7.87 16.53 3.15
CA ARG A 215 -6.59 16.32 2.44
C ARG A 215 -6.60 15.06 1.57
N GLN A 216 -7.37 14.05 1.94
CA GLN A 216 -7.55 12.84 1.13
C GLN A 216 -8.46 13.11 -0.08
N ALA A 217 -9.42 14.03 0.08
CA ALA A 217 -10.38 14.38 -0.96
C ALA A 217 -9.86 15.44 -1.95
N ALA A 218 -9.10 16.42 -1.47
CA ALA A 218 -8.62 17.57 -2.24
C ALA A 218 -7.24 17.33 -2.89
N ARG A 219 -6.87 18.18 -3.86
CA ARG A 219 -5.54 18.10 -4.48
C ARG A 219 -4.51 18.87 -3.65
N VAL A 220 -3.49 18.15 -3.16
CA VAL A 220 -2.36 18.71 -2.42
C VAL A 220 -1.15 18.93 -3.35
N SER A 221 -0.43 20.04 -3.19
CA SER A 221 0.80 20.32 -3.92
C SER A 221 1.78 21.13 -3.06
N GLY A 222 3.09 20.99 -3.29
CA GLY A 222 4.09 21.82 -2.63
C GLY A 222 4.22 23.20 -3.29
N THR A 223 4.57 24.24 -2.52
CA THR A 223 4.91 25.58 -3.04
C THR A 223 6.07 26.19 -2.23
N SER A 224 6.89 27.03 -2.86
CA SER A 224 7.90 27.84 -2.15
C SER A 224 7.43 29.28 -1.91
N ALA A 225 6.39 29.71 -2.63
CA ALA A 225 5.86 31.08 -2.58
C ALA A 225 4.92 31.31 -1.39
N GLY A 226 4.78 32.58 -0.98
CA GLY A 226 3.84 32.99 0.08
C GLY A 226 2.38 32.99 -0.36
N GLU A 227 2.14 32.95 -1.66
CA GLU A 227 0.83 32.87 -2.30
C GLU A 227 0.97 32.12 -3.62
N VAL A 228 -0.10 31.46 -4.07
CA VAL A 228 -0.16 30.83 -5.38
C VAL A 228 -1.32 31.42 -6.15
N ILE A 229 -1.02 32.03 -7.30
CA ILE A 229 -2.03 32.60 -8.20
C ILE A 229 -2.30 31.58 -9.31
N LEU A 230 -3.56 31.19 -9.45
CA LEU A 230 -4.02 30.29 -10.51
C LEU A 230 -4.93 31.04 -11.48
N PRO A 231 -4.69 30.98 -12.80
CA PRO A 231 -5.61 31.54 -13.77
C PRO A 231 -6.91 30.71 -13.77
N LYS A 232 -8.04 31.39 -13.63
CA LYS A 232 -9.39 30.80 -13.70
C LYS A 232 -10.08 31.32 -14.95
N ARG A 233 -10.62 30.44 -15.79
CA ARG A 233 -11.45 30.88 -16.91
C ARG A 233 -12.84 31.26 -16.39
N VAL A 234 -13.28 32.49 -16.65
CA VAL A 234 -14.56 33.05 -16.17
C VAL A 234 -15.59 33.07 -17.30
N GLY A 235 -15.16 33.29 -18.54
CA GLY A 235 -16.02 33.32 -19.72
C GLY A 235 -15.53 32.40 -20.83
N ARG A 236 -16.48 31.77 -21.53
CA ARG A 236 -16.23 31.01 -22.76
C ARG A 236 -16.75 31.81 -23.95
N PRO A 237 -16.11 31.73 -25.13
CA PRO A 237 -16.64 32.34 -26.33
C PRO A 237 -17.92 31.59 -26.72
N THR A 238 -19.00 32.31 -26.94
CA THR A 238 -20.29 31.74 -27.36
C THR A 238 -20.48 31.96 -28.85
N GLY A 239 -20.82 30.91 -29.59
CA GLY A 239 -21.28 31.04 -30.97
C GLY A 239 -22.73 31.50 -31.00
N GLN A 240 -23.07 32.34 -31.97
CA GLN A 240 -24.44 32.70 -32.30
C GLN A 240 -24.66 32.43 -33.79
N TRP A 241 -25.85 31.95 -34.15
CA TRP A 241 -26.25 31.84 -35.56
C TRP A 241 -26.60 33.24 -36.06
N VAL A 242 -26.01 33.66 -37.17
CA VAL A 242 -26.17 34.99 -37.75
C VAL A 242 -26.52 34.86 -39.23
N GLY A 243 -27.43 35.70 -39.70
CA GLY A 243 -27.83 35.80 -41.10
C GLY A 243 -26.73 36.39 -42.00
N GLU A 244 -26.93 36.31 -43.32
CA GLU A 244 -25.92 36.71 -44.33
C GLU A 244 -25.50 38.18 -44.25
N THR A 245 -26.38 39.05 -43.75
CA THR A 245 -26.17 40.51 -43.66
C THR A 245 -26.16 41.04 -42.22
N GLU A 246 -26.13 40.15 -41.22
CA GLU A 246 -26.10 40.56 -39.80
C GLU A 246 -24.67 40.75 -39.28
N ASP A 247 -24.51 41.75 -38.40
CA ASP A 247 -23.24 41.99 -37.71
C ASP A 247 -22.88 40.82 -36.80
N ARG A 248 -21.63 40.38 -36.89
CA ARG A 248 -21.10 39.27 -36.09
C ARG A 248 -20.51 39.82 -34.79
N PRO A 249 -21.16 39.66 -33.63
CA PRO A 249 -20.60 40.16 -32.37
C PRO A 249 -19.32 39.38 -32.03
N ALA A 250 -18.25 40.11 -31.68
CA ALA A 250 -17.02 39.50 -31.22
C ALA A 250 -17.24 38.78 -29.89
N THR A 251 -16.91 37.49 -29.81
CA THR A 251 -16.93 36.75 -28.55
C THR A 251 -15.50 36.37 -28.14
N GLY A 252 -15.16 36.69 -26.89
CA GLY A 252 -13.83 36.45 -26.31
C GLY A 252 -13.90 35.51 -25.11
N SER A 253 -12.78 34.86 -24.79
CA SER A 253 -12.63 34.19 -23.51
C SER A 253 -12.16 35.20 -22.46
N THR A 254 -12.80 35.24 -21.30
CA THR A 254 -12.33 36.04 -20.16
C THR A 254 -11.67 35.14 -19.13
N TYR A 255 -10.53 35.59 -18.59
CA TYR A 255 -9.77 34.91 -17.57
C TYR A 255 -9.73 35.80 -16.32
N GLY A 256 -10.12 35.24 -15.19
CA GLY A 256 -9.85 35.77 -13.86
C GLY A 256 -8.65 35.07 -13.23
N GLN A 257 -8.40 35.41 -11.98
CA GLN A 257 -7.33 34.82 -11.18
C GLN A 257 -7.92 34.40 -9.83
N VAL A 258 -7.45 33.26 -9.31
CA VAL A 258 -7.73 32.80 -7.94
C VAL A 258 -6.42 32.83 -7.19
N GLU A 259 -6.38 33.62 -6.13
CA GLU A 259 -5.24 33.69 -5.22
C GLU A 259 -5.44 32.74 -4.04
N ILE A 260 -4.38 32.00 -3.72
CA ILE A 260 -4.33 31.10 -2.57
C ILE A 260 -3.21 31.57 -1.64
N PRO A 261 -3.52 32.39 -0.62
CA PRO A 261 -2.53 32.82 0.35
C PRO A 261 -2.13 31.67 1.28
N VAL A 262 -0.83 31.62 1.64
CA VAL A 262 -0.28 30.63 2.57
C VAL A 262 -0.18 31.23 3.97
N HIS A 263 -0.94 30.67 4.90
CA HIS A 263 -0.99 31.09 6.29
C HIS A 263 -0.10 30.21 7.19
N GLU A 264 0.23 30.73 8.37
CA GLU A 264 1.05 30.04 9.37
C GLU A 264 0.17 29.61 10.55
N MET A 265 0.28 28.34 10.94
CA MET A 265 -0.18 27.82 12.22
C MET A 265 1.03 27.56 13.10
N ALA A 266 0.95 27.93 14.37
CA ALA A 266 2.02 27.74 15.32
C ALA A 266 1.48 27.45 16.72
N CYS A 267 2.19 26.63 17.47
CA CYS A 267 1.94 26.36 18.89
C CYS A 267 3.26 26.20 19.63
N TYR A 268 3.22 26.24 20.96
CA TYR A 268 4.37 25.91 21.78
C TYR A 268 3.98 25.00 22.94
N VAL A 269 4.90 24.14 23.36
CA VAL A 269 4.74 23.23 24.50
C VAL A 269 5.96 23.39 25.41
N ASP A 270 5.72 23.60 26.69
CA ASP A 270 6.78 23.72 27.70
C ASP A 270 6.96 22.38 28.40
N VAL A 271 8.21 21.88 28.43
CA VAL A 271 8.58 20.60 29.05
C VAL A 271 9.64 20.85 30.12
N SER A 272 9.53 20.16 31.25
CA SER A 272 10.53 20.25 32.32
C SER A 272 11.85 19.61 31.91
N LEU A 273 12.96 20.29 32.17
CA LEU A 273 14.31 19.76 31.91
C LEU A 273 14.56 18.46 32.69
N LYS A 274 14.12 18.40 33.95
CA LYS A 274 14.25 17.18 34.78
C LYS A 274 13.49 16.01 34.16
N LEU A 275 12.29 16.27 33.63
CA LEU A 275 11.52 15.24 32.94
C LEU A 275 12.25 14.77 31.68
N LEU A 276 12.89 15.68 30.94
CA LEU A 276 13.66 15.34 29.74
C LEU A 276 14.90 14.49 30.05
N GLU A 277 15.57 14.77 31.17
CA GLU A 277 16.77 14.07 31.63
C GLU A 277 16.45 12.69 32.23
N ASP A 278 15.37 12.59 32.99
CA ASP A 278 14.99 11.38 33.72
C ASP A 278 14.06 10.44 32.92
N ALA A 279 13.47 10.90 31.83
CA ALA A 279 12.51 10.09 31.07
C ALA A 279 13.18 8.92 30.34
N ALA A 280 12.72 7.71 30.66
CA ALA A 280 13.06 6.49 29.92
C ALA A 280 12.39 6.41 28.53
N VAL A 281 11.35 7.23 28.29
CA VAL A 281 10.61 7.34 27.03
C VAL A 281 11.02 8.65 26.34
N ASN A 282 11.07 8.64 25.00
CA ASN A 282 11.40 9.82 24.20
C ASN A 282 10.23 10.84 24.26
N VAL A 283 10.25 11.71 25.27
CA VAL A 283 9.23 12.76 25.49
C VAL A 283 9.14 13.70 24.29
N GLU A 284 10.23 13.91 23.58
CA GLU A 284 10.29 14.78 22.41
C GLU A 284 9.52 14.20 21.21
N ALA A 285 9.56 12.88 21.02
CA ALA A 285 8.78 12.20 20.01
C ALA A 285 7.28 12.26 20.31
N GLU A 286 6.90 12.15 21.59
CA GLU A 286 5.51 12.27 22.03
C GLU A 286 4.97 13.69 21.81
N VAL A 287 5.74 14.71 22.18
CA VAL A 287 5.38 16.12 21.93
C VAL A 287 5.25 16.37 20.43
N ALA A 288 6.14 15.82 19.61
CA ALA A 288 6.04 15.95 18.15
C ALA A 288 4.79 15.28 17.58
N PHE A 289 4.39 14.14 18.14
CA PHE A 289 3.18 13.42 17.76
C PHE A 289 1.91 14.19 18.14
N ASP A 290 1.82 14.67 19.38
CA ASP A 290 0.69 15.48 19.87
C ASP A 290 0.49 16.76 19.06
N VAL A 291 1.58 17.49 18.79
CA VAL A 291 1.57 18.67 17.94
C VAL A 291 1.13 18.33 16.51
N GLY A 292 1.60 17.20 15.97
CA GLY A 292 1.18 16.71 14.66
C GLY A 292 -0.32 16.44 14.59
N GLN A 293 -0.89 15.83 15.64
CA GLN A 293 -2.33 15.59 15.73
C GLN A 293 -3.13 16.90 15.78
N GLU A 294 -2.71 17.86 16.61
CA GLU A 294 -3.41 19.15 16.75
C GLU A 294 -3.35 19.97 15.45
N PHE A 295 -2.21 19.97 14.75
CA PHE A 295 -2.11 20.59 13.42
C PHE A 295 -3.00 19.88 12.39
N GLY A 296 -3.08 18.54 12.42
CA GLY A 296 -4.00 17.78 11.56
C GLY A 296 -5.47 18.14 11.82
N ARG A 297 -5.87 18.24 13.08
CA ARG A 297 -7.23 18.63 13.50
C ARG A 297 -7.56 20.06 13.08
N MET A 298 -6.67 21.01 13.35
CA MET A 298 -6.87 22.41 12.95
C MET A 298 -6.96 22.56 11.42
N GLU A 299 -6.11 21.87 10.66
CA GLU A 299 -6.17 21.88 9.21
C GLU A 299 -7.50 21.32 8.67
N GLY A 300 -7.95 20.17 9.20
CA GLY A 300 -9.25 19.57 8.85
C GLY A 300 -10.40 20.57 8.99
N ALA A 301 -10.51 21.19 10.16
CA ALA A 301 -11.56 22.17 10.43
C ALA A 301 -11.50 23.40 9.51
N VAL A 302 -10.30 23.91 9.23
CA VAL A 302 -10.10 25.13 8.46
C VAL A 302 -10.35 24.93 6.96
N PHE A 303 -10.04 23.78 6.38
CA PHE A 303 -10.37 23.52 4.98
C PHE A 303 -11.87 23.36 4.71
N ILE A 304 -12.65 23.00 5.75
CA ILE A 304 -14.10 22.88 5.67
C ILE A 304 -14.78 24.21 5.99
N SER A 305 -14.46 24.83 7.13
CA SER A 305 -15.19 25.98 7.70
C SER A 305 -14.30 27.22 7.96
N GLY A 306 -13.10 27.29 7.37
CA GLY A 306 -12.22 28.45 7.47
C GLY A 306 -12.83 29.72 6.88
N ASN A 307 -12.53 30.88 7.47
CA ASN A 307 -13.13 32.17 7.11
C ASN A 307 -12.23 33.06 6.23
N GLY A 308 -11.08 32.54 5.75
CA GLY A 308 -10.14 33.30 4.91
C GLY A 308 -9.34 34.39 5.64
N THR A 309 -9.61 34.67 6.92
CA THR A 309 -8.91 35.72 7.68
C THR A 309 -7.77 35.11 8.48
N LYS A 310 -6.54 35.29 7.99
CA LYS A 310 -5.30 34.69 8.56
C LYS A 310 -5.33 33.15 8.61
N LYS A 311 -6.23 32.53 7.86
CA LYS A 311 -6.42 31.08 7.74
C LYS A 311 -7.02 30.78 6.37
N PRO A 312 -6.82 29.58 5.79
CA PRO A 312 -7.47 29.18 4.54
C PRO A 312 -8.98 29.44 4.52
N LEU A 313 -9.52 29.67 3.32
CA LEU A 313 -10.96 29.76 3.13
C LEU A 313 -11.52 28.35 2.98
N GLY A 314 -12.46 27.98 3.86
CA GLY A 314 -13.14 26.70 3.81
C GLY A 314 -14.26 26.71 2.78
N PHE A 315 -14.59 25.53 2.22
CA PHE A 315 -15.60 25.48 1.14
C PHE A 315 -17.02 25.82 1.59
N LEU A 316 -17.35 25.65 2.88
CA LEU A 316 -18.65 26.04 3.42
C LEU A 316 -18.83 27.56 3.40
N ASN A 317 -17.78 28.33 3.68
CA ASN A 317 -17.86 29.79 3.77
C ASN A 317 -17.66 30.51 2.43
N SER A 318 -17.38 29.79 1.34
CA SER A 318 -17.28 30.40 0.03
C SER A 318 -18.66 30.70 -0.55
N ALA A 319 -18.89 31.97 -0.89
CA ALA A 319 -20.13 32.43 -1.50
C ALA A 319 -20.36 31.89 -2.93
N ASP A 320 -19.27 31.53 -3.62
CA ASP A 320 -19.34 31.00 -4.99
C ASP A 320 -19.87 29.57 -5.04
N VAL A 321 -19.74 28.82 -3.94
CA VAL A 321 -20.28 27.48 -3.81
C VAL A 321 -21.75 27.61 -3.44
N GLY A 322 -22.63 27.42 -4.41
CA GLY A 322 -24.05 27.49 -4.08
C GLY A 322 -24.55 26.22 -3.40
N TYR A 323 -25.80 26.26 -2.98
CA TYR A 323 -26.43 25.23 -2.17
C TYR A 323 -27.77 24.78 -2.76
N VAL A 324 -28.24 23.61 -2.32
CA VAL A 324 -29.60 23.11 -2.52
C VAL A 324 -30.32 23.22 -1.18
N PRO A 325 -31.42 23.98 -1.07
CA PRO A 325 -32.17 24.08 0.16
C PRO A 325 -32.90 22.76 0.46
N SER A 326 -32.91 22.36 1.72
CA SER A 326 -33.64 21.17 2.19
C SER A 326 -35.17 21.32 2.16
N GLY A 327 -35.68 22.55 2.03
CA GLY A 327 -37.11 22.85 2.17
C GLY A 327 -37.57 22.94 3.63
N ASN A 328 -36.68 22.80 4.61
CA ASN A 328 -36.97 22.98 6.03
C ASN A 328 -35.88 23.84 6.70
N ALA A 329 -36.30 24.71 7.63
CA ALA A 329 -35.40 25.63 8.29
C ALA A 329 -34.38 24.98 9.24
N ALA A 330 -34.62 23.76 9.73
CA ALA A 330 -33.80 23.12 10.78
C ALA A 330 -33.46 21.64 10.54
N THR A 331 -34.11 20.98 9.58
CA THR A 331 -33.90 19.55 9.30
C THR A 331 -33.61 19.31 7.81
N LEU A 332 -33.42 18.06 7.40
CA LEU A 332 -33.31 17.67 5.98
C LEU A 332 -34.68 17.55 5.27
N GLY A 333 -35.73 18.14 5.85
CA GLY A 333 -37.10 18.06 5.32
C GLY A 333 -37.83 16.77 5.69
N THR A 334 -39.03 16.60 5.12
CA THR A 334 -39.90 15.43 5.32
C THR A 334 -39.48 14.23 4.46
N SER A 335 -38.82 14.48 3.32
CA SER A 335 -38.31 13.46 2.40
C SER A 335 -36.81 13.68 2.11
N PRO A 336 -35.91 13.35 3.07
CA PRO A 336 -34.48 13.56 2.90
C PRO A 336 -33.88 12.73 1.75
N SER A 337 -34.51 11.61 1.40
CA SER A 337 -34.13 10.78 0.23
C SER A 337 -34.19 11.57 -1.07
N ASP A 338 -35.27 12.32 -1.27
CA ASP A 338 -35.54 13.05 -2.49
C ASP A 338 -34.58 14.23 -2.60
N LEU A 339 -34.30 14.89 -1.46
CA LEU A 339 -33.30 15.94 -1.36
C LEU A 339 -31.90 15.47 -1.81
N LEU A 340 -31.47 14.28 -1.36
CA LEU A 340 -30.18 13.72 -1.78
C LEU A 340 -30.15 13.44 -3.29
N ILE A 341 -31.25 12.93 -3.85
CA ILE A 341 -31.38 12.69 -5.29
C ILE A 341 -31.34 14.03 -6.04
N THR A 342 -32.11 15.03 -5.60
CA THR A 342 -32.11 16.36 -6.22
C THR A 342 -30.72 17.00 -6.16
N ALA A 343 -30.02 16.92 -5.02
CA ALA A 343 -28.66 17.44 -4.88
C ALA A 343 -27.67 16.72 -5.82
N PHE A 344 -27.78 15.40 -5.95
CA PHE A 344 -26.98 14.62 -6.90
C PHE A 344 -27.26 15.02 -8.35
N TYR A 345 -28.54 15.16 -8.71
CA TYR A 345 -28.95 15.50 -10.07
C TYR A 345 -28.81 16.99 -10.44
N ALA A 346 -28.65 17.87 -9.45
CA ALA A 346 -28.35 19.29 -9.65
C ALA A 346 -26.91 19.52 -10.13
N MET A 347 -25.99 18.58 -9.86
CA MET A 347 -24.60 18.68 -10.30
C MET A 347 -24.43 18.30 -11.78
N PRO A 348 -23.58 19.00 -12.55
CA PRO A 348 -23.20 18.59 -13.90
C PRO A 348 -22.64 17.16 -13.91
N VAL A 349 -22.96 16.39 -14.96
CA VAL A 349 -22.59 14.95 -15.09
C VAL A 349 -21.08 14.72 -14.90
N PHE A 350 -20.25 15.64 -15.40
CA PHE A 350 -18.79 15.57 -15.27
C PHE A 350 -18.34 15.49 -13.82
N TYR A 351 -18.79 16.42 -12.97
CA TYR A 351 -18.44 16.46 -11.53
C TYR A 351 -19.19 15.40 -10.72
N ARG A 352 -20.41 15.04 -11.14
CA ARG A 352 -21.19 13.97 -10.51
C ARG A 352 -20.50 12.60 -10.64
N ASN A 353 -19.77 12.36 -11.74
CA ASN A 353 -19.13 11.08 -12.02
C ASN A 353 -17.89 10.79 -11.19
N THR A 354 -17.23 11.80 -10.65
CA THR A 354 -16.04 11.70 -9.80
C THR A 354 -16.30 12.14 -8.37
N GLY A 355 -17.46 12.76 -8.12
CA GLY A 355 -17.78 13.34 -6.83
C GLY A 355 -18.01 12.33 -5.70
N SER A 356 -17.77 12.80 -4.49
CA SER A 356 -18.02 12.10 -3.23
C SER A 356 -18.97 12.91 -2.34
N TRP A 357 -19.60 12.23 -1.39
CA TRP A 357 -20.36 12.88 -0.33
C TRP A 357 -19.43 13.20 0.84
N MET A 358 -19.56 14.37 1.44
CA MET A 358 -18.87 14.74 2.67
C MET A 358 -19.88 15.17 3.72
N MET A 359 -19.80 14.55 4.90
CA MET A 359 -20.70 14.78 6.03
C MET A 359 -20.06 14.25 7.32
N ASN A 360 -20.60 14.62 8.47
CA ASN A 360 -20.14 14.08 9.75
C ASN A 360 -20.86 12.77 10.12
N GLY A 361 -20.30 12.02 11.07
CA GLY A 361 -20.85 10.72 11.47
C GLY A 361 -22.29 10.76 12.00
N ASN A 362 -22.70 11.83 12.67
CA ASN A 362 -24.09 12.02 13.12
C ASN A 362 -25.06 12.16 11.94
N THR A 363 -24.64 12.91 10.91
CA THR A 363 -25.40 13.09 9.67
C THR A 363 -25.47 11.79 8.88
N VAL A 364 -24.36 11.03 8.79
CA VAL A 364 -24.36 9.66 8.21
C VAL A 364 -25.37 8.77 8.95
N ALA A 365 -25.35 8.78 10.29
CA ALA A 365 -26.28 8.00 11.10
C ALA A 365 -27.75 8.40 10.86
N SER A 366 -28.03 9.69 10.64
CA SER A 366 -29.38 10.16 10.30
C SER A 366 -29.85 9.66 8.93
N ILE A 367 -28.96 9.67 7.93
CA ILE A 367 -29.24 9.17 6.57
C ILE A 367 -29.42 7.65 6.58
N ARG A 368 -28.63 6.93 7.40
CA ARG A 368 -28.76 5.48 7.58
C ARG A 368 -30.07 5.08 8.24
N LYS A 369 -30.66 5.97 9.04
CA LYS A 369 -31.98 5.73 9.68
C LYS A 369 -33.16 5.96 8.74
N LEU A 370 -32.93 6.40 7.49
CA LEU A 370 -34.01 6.58 6.51
C LEU A 370 -34.64 5.23 6.16
N LYS A 371 -35.97 5.20 6.15
CA LYS A 371 -36.76 3.99 5.93
C LYS A 371 -37.75 4.15 4.78
N ASP A 372 -38.12 3.03 4.17
CA ASP A 372 -39.27 2.96 3.28
C ASP A 372 -40.60 3.00 4.07
N GLY A 373 -41.73 3.03 3.35
CA GLY A 373 -43.07 3.02 3.96
C GLY A 373 -43.40 1.73 4.71
N GLN A 374 -42.59 0.68 4.56
CA GLN A 374 -42.70 -0.62 5.19
C GLN A 374 -41.77 -0.76 6.41
N GLY A 375 -40.97 0.27 6.73
CA GLY A 375 -40.09 0.32 7.89
C GLY A 375 -38.70 -0.28 7.67
N ASN A 376 -38.35 -0.68 6.44
CA ASN A 376 -37.02 -1.18 6.09
C ASN A 376 -36.05 -0.02 5.85
N TYR A 377 -34.78 -0.19 6.21
CA TYR A 377 -33.75 0.81 5.92
C TYR A 377 -33.48 0.91 4.42
N LEU A 378 -33.50 2.14 3.89
CA LEU A 378 -33.22 2.44 2.48
C LEU A 378 -31.74 2.21 2.12
N TRP A 379 -30.86 2.38 3.11
CA TRP A 379 -29.43 2.22 2.94
C TRP A 379 -28.90 1.16 3.89
N GLN A 380 -28.24 0.15 3.32
CA GLN A 380 -27.56 -0.90 4.07
C GLN A 380 -26.08 -0.90 3.65
N PRO A 381 -25.13 -0.95 4.61
CA PRO A 381 -23.73 -1.06 4.27
C PRO A 381 -23.46 -2.39 3.58
N ALA A 382 -22.44 -2.41 2.72
CA ALA A 382 -21.96 -3.66 2.17
C ALA A 382 -21.36 -4.52 3.30
N TYR A 383 -21.82 -5.76 3.44
CA TYR A 383 -21.28 -6.72 4.42
C TYR A 383 -19.86 -7.23 4.07
N ALA A 384 -19.30 -6.78 2.94
CA ALA A 384 -17.97 -7.16 2.48
C ALA A 384 -16.91 -6.15 2.95
N ALA A 385 -15.87 -6.65 3.62
CA ALA A 385 -14.77 -5.83 4.11
C ALA A 385 -14.06 -5.08 2.96
N GLY A 386 -13.82 -3.79 3.14
CA GLY A 386 -13.03 -2.95 2.22
C GLY A 386 -13.81 -2.21 1.13
N GLN A 387 -15.14 -2.34 1.05
CA GLN A 387 -15.96 -1.50 0.18
C GLN A 387 -16.34 -0.19 0.90
N PRO A 388 -16.02 0.98 0.34
CA PRO A 388 -16.46 2.25 0.89
C PRO A 388 -17.98 2.32 0.99
N GLU A 389 -18.47 2.98 2.04
CA GLU A 389 -19.88 3.31 2.19
C GLU A 389 -20.30 4.21 1.00
N THR A 390 -21.34 3.80 0.27
CA THR A 390 -21.82 4.55 -0.91
C THR A 390 -23.26 5.01 -0.76
N ILE A 391 -23.51 6.25 -1.15
CA ILE A 391 -24.85 6.84 -1.29
C ILE A 391 -25.03 7.18 -2.76
N LEU A 392 -26.10 6.67 -3.39
CA LEU A 392 -26.38 6.84 -4.83
C LEU A 392 -25.19 6.44 -5.74
N GLY A 393 -24.45 5.41 -5.34
CA GLY A 393 -23.29 4.90 -6.09
C GLY A 393 -22.02 5.78 -5.97
N ARG A 394 -21.98 6.73 -5.03
CA ARG A 394 -20.81 7.58 -4.75
C ARG A 394 -20.29 7.38 -3.34
N PRO A 395 -18.96 7.44 -3.13
CA PRO A 395 -18.36 7.21 -1.83
C PRO A 395 -18.72 8.31 -0.84
N VAL A 396 -18.81 7.96 0.44
CA VAL A 396 -18.96 8.88 1.57
C VAL A 396 -17.61 9.09 2.24
N ILE A 397 -17.24 10.36 2.43
CA ILE A 397 -16.09 10.82 3.18
C ILE A 397 -16.61 11.36 4.51
N GLU A 398 -16.31 10.65 5.58
CA GLU A 398 -16.66 11.08 6.92
C GLU A 398 -15.68 12.17 7.37
N ALA A 399 -16.19 13.38 7.54
CA ALA A 399 -15.44 14.53 8.03
C ALA A 399 -16.04 15.00 9.36
N PRO A 400 -15.35 14.82 10.50
CA PRO A 400 -15.89 15.20 11.81
C PRO A 400 -16.12 16.70 11.94
N ASP A 401 -15.39 17.53 11.18
CA ASP A 401 -15.51 18.98 11.22
C ASP A 401 -16.69 19.54 10.38
N MET A 402 -17.45 18.68 9.69
CA MET A 402 -18.70 19.09 9.05
C MET A 402 -19.77 19.38 10.11
N PRO A 403 -20.61 20.41 9.93
CA PRO A 403 -21.64 20.75 10.90
C PRO A 403 -22.71 19.66 10.98
N ASP A 404 -23.31 19.52 12.16
CA ASP A 404 -24.52 18.70 12.34
C ASP A 404 -25.72 19.30 11.61
N ILE A 405 -26.77 18.49 11.44
CA ILE A 405 -28.08 18.96 10.94
C ILE A 405 -28.63 19.98 11.94
N GLY A 406 -28.86 21.20 11.47
CA GLY A 406 -29.37 22.28 12.31
C GLY A 406 -29.70 23.53 11.50
N ALA A 407 -30.33 24.51 12.16
CA ALA A 407 -30.92 25.63 11.45
C ALA A 407 -29.89 26.52 10.73
N GLY A 408 -30.10 26.72 9.42
CA GLY A 408 -29.21 27.51 8.57
C GLY A 408 -27.87 26.87 8.26
N LEU A 409 -27.60 25.66 8.77
CA LEU A 409 -26.35 24.93 8.61
C LEU A 409 -26.30 24.14 7.31
N GLU A 410 -25.09 23.73 6.93
CA GLU A 410 -24.79 23.03 5.68
C GLU A 410 -24.15 21.66 5.98
N PRO A 411 -24.92 20.69 6.50
CA PRO A 411 -24.38 19.44 7.05
C PRO A 411 -23.84 18.46 6.01
N ILE A 412 -24.20 18.65 4.73
CA ILE A 412 -23.83 17.74 3.64
C ILE A 412 -23.26 18.55 2.49
N ALA A 413 -22.16 18.07 1.93
CA ALA A 413 -21.63 18.55 0.66
C ALA A 413 -21.46 17.39 -0.33
N PHE A 414 -21.67 17.67 -1.61
CA PHE A 414 -21.48 16.70 -2.69
C PHE A 414 -20.72 17.34 -3.84
N GLY A 415 -19.71 16.65 -4.35
CA GLY A 415 -18.96 17.10 -5.52
C GLY A 415 -17.57 16.50 -5.63
N ASP A 416 -16.84 16.96 -6.64
CA ASP A 416 -15.45 16.60 -6.84
C ASP A 416 -14.54 17.56 -6.06
N PHE A 417 -14.19 17.19 -4.83
CA PHE A 417 -13.31 17.96 -3.97
C PHE A 417 -11.89 18.11 -4.54
N SER A 418 -11.43 17.17 -5.37
CA SER A 418 -10.09 17.19 -5.96
C SER A 418 -9.93 18.29 -7.01
N MET A 419 -11.00 18.58 -7.75
CA MET A 419 -11.06 19.67 -8.72
C MET A 419 -11.46 20.99 -8.07
N ALA A 420 -12.36 20.94 -7.09
CA ALA A 420 -12.88 22.14 -6.45
C ALA A 420 -11.88 22.83 -5.54
N TYR A 421 -11.14 22.06 -4.72
CA TYR A 421 -10.30 22.59 -3.64
C TYR A 421 -8.83 22.26 -3.85
N ARG A 422 -7.97 23.24 -3.65
CA ARG A 422 -6.51 23.11 -3.78
C ARG A 422 -5.84 23.43 -2.46
N ILE A 423 -4.99 22.53 -2.01
CA ILE A 423 -4.16 22.69 -0.81
C ILE A 423 -2.71 22.86 -1.25
N PHE A 424 -2.05 23.89 -0.72
CA PHE A 424 -0.64 24.16 -0.96
C PHE A 424 0.15 24.11 0.35
N ASP A 425 1.09 23.18 0.44
CA ASP A 425 2.01 23.07 1.56
C ASP A 425 3.30 23.83 1.25
N ARG A 426 3.68 24.80 2.10
CA ARG A 426 4.90 25.59 1.90
C ARG A 426 6.03 25.15 2.82
N VAL A 427 5.74 25.17 4.12
CA VAL A 427 6.66 24.69 5.14
C VAL A 427 5.96 23.53 5.79
N GLY A 428 6.63 22.37 5.76
CA GLY A 428 6.22 21.20 6.52
C GLY A 428 6.16 21.50 8.02
N MET A 429 5.94 20.47 8.84
CA MET A 429 6.00 20.68 10.28
C MET A 429 7.46 20.90 10.70
N SER A 430 7.75 22.04 11.30
CA SER A 430 9.05 22.35 11.91
C SER A 430 8.85 22.48 13.41
N ILE A 431 9.70 21.80 14.18
CA ILE A 431 9.78 21.89 15.64
C ILE A 431 11.14 22.45 16.00
N PHE A 432 11.15 23.48 16.83
CA PHE A 432 12.33 24.19 17.32
C PHE A 432 12.35 24.13 18.84
N ALA A 433 13.42 23.62 19.43
CA ALA A 433 13.63 23.67 20.87
C ALA A 433 14.30 24.99 21.25
N ASP A 434 13.64 25.77 22.11
CA ASP A 434 14.15 26.98 22.74
C ASP A 434 14.52 26.67 24.21
N PRO A 435 15.81 26.45 24.50
CA PRO A 435 16.29 26.21 25.85
C PRO A 435 16.52 27.50 26.64
N TYR A 436 16.34 28.69 26.04
CA TYR A 436 16.79 29.96 26.60
C TYR A 436 15.65 30.77 27.26
N THR A 437 14.53 30.93 26.57
CA THR A 437 13.47 31.87 27.00
C THR A 437 12.86 31.53 28.36
N VAL A 438 12.72 30.24 28.67
CA VAL A 438 12.12 29.75 29.93
C VAL A 438 13.13 29.02 30.83
N ARG A 439 14.44 29.20 30.56
CA ARG A 439 15.51 28.50 31.28
C ARG A 439 15.50 28.76 32.78
N ALA A 440 15.16 29.98 33.18
CA ALA A 440 15.11 30.38 34.59
C ALA A 440 14.09 29.56 35.40
N SER A 441 13.06 29.01 34.75
CA SER A 441 12.05 28.13 35.38
C SER A 441 12.40 26.63 35.29
N GLY A 442 13.57 26.28 34.74
CA GLY A 442 13.97 24.89 34.54
C GLY A 442 13.17 24.16 33.44
N LEU A 443 12.58 24.92 32.51
CA LEU A 443 11.78 24.40 31.39
C LEU A 443 12.53 24.60 30.06
N ILE A 444 12.18 23.80 29.06
CA ILE A 444 12.51 23.97 27.64
C ILE A 444 11.20 24.16 26.87
N ARG A 445 11.17 25.13 25.95
CA ARG A 445 10.00 25.40 25.12
C ARG A 445 10.17 24.82 23.73
N PHE A 446 9.27 23.96 23.29
CA PHE A 446 9.22 23.47 21.92
C PHE A 446 8.25 24.33 21.11
N HIS A 447 8.77 25.10 20.16
CA HIS A 447 7.98 25.85 19.19
C HIS A 447 7.73 25.00 17.97
N ALA A 448 6.46 24.79 17.62
CA ALA A 448 6.09 24.13 16.39
C ALA A 448 5.39 25.10 15.44
N ARG A 449 5.69 24.99 14.15
CA ARG A 449 5.02 25.75 13.10
C ARG A 449 4.85 24.94 11.82
N ARG A 450 3.79 25.26 11.09
CA ARG A 450 3.48 24.72 9.76
C ARG A 450 2.84 25.81 8.91
N ARG A 451 3.10 25.81 7.60
CA ARG A 451 2.52 26.80 6.68
C ARG A 451 1.76 26.14 5.56
N VAL A 452 0.47 26.45 5.47
CA VAL A 452 -0.46 25.89 4.50
C VAL A 452 -1.39 26.95 3.91
N GLY A 453 -1.67 26.82 2.62
CA GLY A 453 -2.70 27.56 1.91
C GLY A 453 -3.81 26.63 1.44
N GLY A 454 -5.03 27.14 1.37
CA GLY A 454 -6.19 26.39 0.90
C GLY A 454 -7.26 27.35 0.37
N ASN A 455 -7.74 27.10 -0.84
CA ASN A 455 -8.86 27.84 -1.41
C ASN A 455 -9.57 27.02 -2.48
N ILE A 456 -10.79 27.45 -2.82
CA ILE A 456 -11.60 26.91 -3.90
C ILE A 456 -11.15 27.50 -5.23
N VAL A 457 -10.87 26.65 -6.20
CA VAL A 457 -10.56 27.03 -7.58
C VAL A 457 -11.79 26.91 -8.47
N LEU A 458 -12.56 25.82 -8.32
CA LEU A 458 -13.74 25.52 -9.11
C LEU A 458 -14.96 25.34 -8.20
N ALA A 459 -15.67 26.42 -7.93
CA ALA A 459 -16.84 26.40 -7.07
C ALA A 459 -18.02 25.59 -7.65
N GLU A 460 -18.12 25.48 -8.97
CA GLU A 460 -19.15 24.68 -9.65
C GLU A 460 -18.99 23.16 -9.47
N ALA A 461 -17.82 22.72 -8.98
CA ALA A 461 -17.51 21.31 -8.77
C ALA A 461 -18.02 20.77 -7.41
N ILE A 462 -18.53 21.63 -6.53
CA ILE A 462 -19.17 21.25 -5.25
C ILE A 462 -20.56 21.91 -5.15
N ARG A 463 -21.50 21.19 -4.53
CA ARG A 463 -22.74 21.75 -4.00
C ARG A 463 -22.94 21.39 -2.55
N LYS A 464 -23.48 22.35 -1.80
CA LYS A 464 -23.83 22.20 -0.40
C LYS A 464 -25.31 21.89 -0.27
N ILE A 465 -25.72 21.16 0.75
CA ILE A 465 -27.12 21.01 1.13
C ILE A 465 -27.32 21.84 2.37
N ARG A 466 -28.24 22.81 2.31
CA ARG A 466 -28.51 23.73 3.41
C ARG A 466 -29.84 23.44 4.06
N CYS A 467 -29.86 23.36 5.39
CA CYS A 467 -31.07 23.38 6.18
C CYS A 467 -31.66 24.80 6.20
N ALA A 468 -32.37 25.14 5.12
CA ALA A 468 -33.10 26.39 4.96
C ALA A 468 -34.50 26.12 4.39
N ALA A 469 -35.44 27.00 4.75
CA ALA A 469 -36.71 27.11 4.04
C ALA A 469 -36.43 27.46 2.57
N SER A 470 -37.25 26.91 1.68
CA SER A 470 -37.14 27.02 0.22
C SER A 470 -36.99 28.45 -0.28
#